data_AF-A0A0A6UGV4-F1
#
_entry.id   AF-A0A0A6UGV4-F1
#
_cell.length_a   1.000
_cell.length_b   1.000
_cell.length_c   1.000
_cell.angle_alpha   90.00
_cell.angle_beta   90.00
_cell.angle_gamma   90.00
#
_symmetry.space_group_name_H-M   'P 1'
#
loop_
_entity.id
_entity.type
_entity.pdbx_description
1 polymer ?
#
loop_
_entity_poly.entity_id
_entity_poly.type
_entity_poly.pdbx_seq_one_letter_code
_entity_poly.pdbx_strand_id
1 'polypeptide(L)'
;MDKLYVALGDSMSIDDYAGGAGRGAASLLHRNRDADFPDWADRDLTAAGYAVRVLARDGALTADVIERQLPSVQGPVDLVTVTMGGNDLLSVYGDDSAAAAVVGRVEAQAEGVLVRLRRIVGRDCRIVVTTVYDPSDGTGAVPGSGLASWGRGPHWIRTLNAVLISAAGRHGAVVADVHAAFHGHGVTAGDPARSDARPPIVTCGSAVWSNRTPGAPTTFGRRGGKLSPLLPRILGWLRGRAASRTTNPIQRTASPTNTSCFRGFRPDSLPVP
;
A
#
# COMPACT_ATOMS: atom_id res chain seq x y z
N MET A 1 31.07 -10.40 0.64
CA MET A 1 30.11 -9.35 0.26
C MET A 1 28.82 -9.70 0.95
N ASP A 2 28.27 -8.76 1.71
CA ASP A 2 26.99 -8.96 2.39
C ASP A 2 25.89 -9.09 1.35
N LYS A 3 24.93 -9.99 1.58
CA LYS A 3 23.78 -10.16 0.70
C LYS A 3 22.91 -8.90 0.78
N LEU A 4 22.18 -8.57 -0.27
CA LEU A 4 21.33 -7.37 -0.28
C LEU A 4 19.84 -7.74 -0.34
N TYR A 5 19.09 -7.25 0.64
CA TYR A 5 17.64 -7.25 0.66
C TYR A 5 17.10 -5.85 0.31
N VAL A 6 16.20 -5.78 -0.66
CA VAL A 6 15.49 -4.54 -1.04
C VAL A 6 13.99 -4.68 -0.77
N ALA A 7 13.43 -3.75 0.01
CA ALA A 7 11.99 -3.67 0.23
C ALA A 7 11.37 -2.59 -0.66
N LEU A 8 10.47 -2.99 -1.56
CA LEU A 8 9.68 -2.10 -2.41
C LEU A 8 8.22 -2.09 -1.95
N GLY A 9 7.50 -1.07 -2.37
CA GLY A 9 6.06 -1.00 -2.24
C GLY A 9 5.56 0.22 -1.50
N ASP A 10 4.51 0.00 -0.73
CA ASP A 10 3.74 1.02 -0.06
C ASP A 10 3.98 1.05 1.46
N SER A 11 3.03 1.65 2.18
CA SER A 11 3.04 1.82 3.63
C SER A 11 3.06 0.50 4.42
N MET A 12 2.74 -0.65 3.81
CA MET A 12 2.88 -1.95 4.47
C MET A 12 4.35 -2.38 4.64
N SER A 13 5.28 -1.77 3.89
CA SER A 13 6.70 -2.09 3.92
C SER A 13 7.55 -1.07 4.70
N ILE A 14 6.93 -0.06 5.32
CA ILE A 14 7.63 1.00 6.08
C ILE A 14 7.32 0.94 7.58
N ASP A 15 8.06 1.71 8.37
CA ASP A 15 7.96 1.73 9.83
C ASP A 15 6.88 2.67 10.39
N ASP A 16 6.44 3.64 9.59
CA ASP A 16 5.68 4.82 10.04
C ASP A 16 4.38 4.46 10.77
N TYR A 17 3.69 3.41 10.31
CA TYR A 17 2.41 2.97 10.89
C TYR A 17 2.54 1.76 11.81
N ALA A 18 3.75 1.23 11.98
CA ALA A 18 4.01 0.06 12.82
C ALA A 18 4.48 0.43 14.24
N GLY A 19 4.32 1.71 14.65
CA GLY A 19 4.80 2.21 15.94
C GLY A 19 6.24 2.75 15.89
N GLY A 20 6.77 3.05 14.71
CA GLY A 20 8.03 3.77 14.52
C GLY A 20 9.22 2.88 14.15
N ALA A 21 10.41 3.49 14.15
CA ALA A 21 11.63 2.91 13.58
C ALA A 21 11.92 1.48 14.03
N GLY A 22 12.20 0.61 13.08
CA GLY A 22 12.52 -0.80 13.30
C GLY A 22 11.32 -1.71 13.55
N ARG A 23 10.08 -1.25 13.34
CA ARG A 23 8.86 -2.03 13.60
C ARG A 23 8.05 -2.40 12.37
N GLY A 24 8.33 -1.82 11.20
CA GLY A 24 7.69 -2.16 9.95
C GLY A 24 8.07 -3.56 9.47
N ALA A 25 7.28 -4.12 8.56
CA ALA A 25 7.47 -5.50 8.09
C ALA A 25 8.88 -5.74 7.49
N ALA A 26 9.38 -4.81 6.67
CA ALA A 26 10.72 -4.91 6.09
C ALA A 26 11.81 -4.84 7.17
N SER A 27 11.63 -3.97 8.16
CA SER A 27 12.57 -3.81 9.26
C SER A 27 12.62 -5.05 10.15
N LEU A 28 11.46 -5.61 10.52
CA LEU A 28 11.37 -6.81 11.35
C LEU A 28 11.86 -8.07 10.62
N LEU A 29 11.64 -8.16 9.31
CA LEU A 29 12.21 -9.24 8.49
C LEU A 29 13.74 -9.11 8.43
N HIS A 30 14.26 -7.88 8.32
CA HIS A 30 15.71 -7.66 8.30
C HIS A 30 16.35 -7.95 9.66
N ARG A 31 15.85 -7.33 10.72
CA ARG A 31 16.32 -7.47 12.09
C ARG A 31 15.12 -7.61 13.01
N ASN A 32 14.98 -8.80 13.58
CA ASN A 32 13.89 -9.08 14.50
C ASN A 32 14.06 -8.28 15.80
N ARG A 33 12.94 -8.06 16.48
CA ARG A 33 12.93 -7.51 17.84
C ARG A 33 12.65 -8.64 18.80
N ASP A 34 13.69 -9.34 19.25
CA ASP A 34 13.55 -10.58 20.03
C ASP A 34 12.74 -10.41 21.33
N ALA A 35 12.80 -9.22 21.94
CA ALA A 35 11.95 -8.90 23.10
C ALA A 35 10.45 -8.92 22.76
N ASP A 36 10.09 -8.48 21.56
CA ASP A 36 8.72 -8.40 21.08
C ASP A 36 8.28 -9.75 20.43
N PHE A 37 9.21 -10.42 19.74
CA PHE A 37 8.98 -11.65 18.96
C PHE A 37 10.06 -12.71 19.22
N PRO A 38 10.08 -13.33 20.41
CA PRO A 38 11.15 -14.26 20.81
C PRO A 38 11.19 -15.53 19.94
N ASP A 39 10.05 -15.96 19.39
CA ASP A 39 9.96 -17.13 18.50
C ASP A 39 10.69 -16.94 17.16
N TRP A 40 11.04 -15.70 16.83
CA TRP A 40 11.76 -15.30 15.62
C TRP A 40 13.21 -14.89 15.87
N ALA A 41 13.69 -15.02 17.11
CA ALA A 41 15.10 -14.78 17.44
C ALA A 41 16.03 -15.62 16.56
N ASP A 42 17.11 -14.98 16.08
CA ASP A 42 18.11 -15.56 15.16
C ASP A 42 17.56 -16.09 13.82
N ARG A 43 16.31 -15.75 13.47
CA ARG A 43 15.66 -16.15 12.20
C ARG A 43 15.44 -15.00 11.22
N ASP A 44 16.02 -13.85 11.51
CA ASP A 44 15.97 -12.67 10.65
C ASP A 44 17.09 -12.69 9.58
N LEU A 45 17.04 -11.72 8.67
CA LEU A 45 18.01 -11.65 7.59
C LEU A 45 19.39 -11.15 8.05
N THR A 46 19.50 -10.44 9.19
CA THR A 46 20.81 -10.07 9.74
C THR A 46 21.60 -11.31 10.15
N ALA A 47 20.95 -12.32 10.75
CA ALA A 47 21.57 -13.61 11.06
C ALA A 47 22.06 -14.34 9.80
N ALA A 48 21.43 -14.10 8.64
CA ALA A 48 21.81 -14.65 7.35
C ALA A 48 22.79 -13.78 6.53
N GLY A 49 23.32 -12.69 7.12
CA GLY A 49 24.33 -11.81 6.51
C GLY A 49 23.77 -10.87 5.43
N TYR A 50 22.51 -10.46 5.54
CA TYR A 50 21.93 -9.46 4.65
C TYR A 50 22.09 -8.04 5.19
N ALA A 51 22.35 -7.09 4.30
CA ALA A 51 22.04 -5.68 4.47
C ALA A 51 20.64 -5.37 3.91
N VAL A 52 20.01 -4.28 4.37
CA VAL A 52 18.68 -3.85 3.88
C VAL A 52 18.71 -2.49 3.22
N ARG A 53 17.89 -2.32 2.17
CA ARG A 53 17.52 -1.02 1.61
C ARG A 53 16.00 -0.95 1.43
N VAL A 54 15.36 -0.08 2.20
CA VAL A 54 13.91 0.17 2.08
C VAL A 54 13.70 1.30 1.06
N LEU A 55 13.09 0.97 -0.08
CA LEU A 55 12.69 1.90 -1.12
C LEU A 55 11.17 2.10 -1.19
N ALA A 56 10.41 1.34 -0.39
CA ALA A 56 8.99 1.51 -0.20
C ALA A 56 8.65 2.93 0.27
N ARG A 57 7.47 3.41 -0.10
CA ARG A 57 7.02 4.77 0.20
C ARG A 57 5.57 4.80 0.63
N ASP A 58 5.26 5.67 1.58
CA ASP A 58 3.89 5.89 1.98
C ASP A 58 3.00 6.29 0.79
N GLY A 59 1.77 5.75 0.77
CA GLY A 59 0.77 6.01 -0.26
C GLY A 59 1.13 5.59 -1.69
N ALA A 60 2.21 4.82 -1.90
CA ALA A 60 2.63 4.41 -3.23
C ALA A 60 1.55 3.59 -3.94
N LEU A 61 1.27 3.95 -5.20
CA LEU A 61 0.49 3.14 -6.12
C LEU A 61 1.38 2.12 -6.82
N THR A 62 0.77 1.13 -7.48
CA THR A 62 1.50 0.14 -8.29
C THR A 62 2.33 0.81 -9.38
N ALA A 63 1.82 1.90 -9.97
CA ALA A 63 2.56 2.74 -10.91
C ALA A 63 3.83 3.38 -10.30
N ASP A 64 3.78 3.83 -9.04
CA ASP A 64 4.93 4.45 -8.37
C ASP A 64 6.06 3.43 -8.12
N VAL A 65 5.72 2.16 -7.88
CA VAL A 65 6.72 1.08 -7.80
C VAL A 65 7.51 1.02 -9.12
N ILE A 66 6.82 1.05 -10.25
CA ILE A 66 7.43 1.02 -11.59
C ILE A 66 8.26 2.27 -11.87
N GLU A 67 7.68 3.45 -11.64
CA GLU A 67 8.22 4.72 -12.13
C GLU A 67 9.27 5.34 -11.21
N ARG A 68 9.20 5.04 -9.91
CA ARG A 68 10.01 5.71 -8.88
C ARG A 68 10.92 4.76 -8.11
N GLN A 69 10.45 3.54 -7.83
CA GLN A 69 11.19 2.63 -6.97
C GLN A 69 12.11 1.69 -7.76
N LEU A 70 11.62 1.06 -8.83
CA LEU A 70 12.45 0.19 -9.68
C LEU A 70 13.71 0.87 -10.22
N PRO A 71 13.69 2.14 -10.69
CA PRO A 71 14.90 2.82 -11.14
C PRO A 71 15.95 3.03 -10.03
N SER A 72 15.54 2.95 -8.77
CA SER A 72 16.42 3.11 -7.60
C SER A 72 17.02 1.78 -7.13
N VAL A 73 16.66 0.65 -7.75
CA VAL A 73 17.23 -0.66 -7.45
C VAL A 73 18.60 -0.76 -8.13
N GLN A 74 19.66 -0.67 -7.32
CA GLN A 74 21.06 -0.68 -7.77
C GLN A 74 21.84 -1.83 -7.13
N GLY A 75 22.81 -2.37 -7.87
CA GLY A 75 23.72 -3.44 -7.42
C GLY A 75 23.12 -4.84 -7.53
N PRO A 76 23.92 -5.89 -7.26
CA PRO A 76 23.39 -7.24 -7.10
C PRO A 76 22.42 -7.27 -5.91
N VAL A 77 21.24 -7.84 -6.11
CA VAL A 77 20.19 -7.98 -5.08
C VAL A 77 19.88 -9.46 -4.93
N ASP A 78 19.84 -9.94 -3.70
CA ASP A 78 19.61 -11.35 -3.37
C ASP A 78 18.15 -11.63 -3.00
N LEU A 79 17.48 -10.64 -2.41
CA LEU A 79 16.08 -10.72 -1.98
C LEU A 79 15.35 -9.42 -2.24
N VAL A 80 14.12 -9.52 -2.75
CA VAL A 80 13.18 -8.40 -2.89
C VAL A 80 11.84 -8.77 -2.27
N THR A 81 11.26 -7.88 -1.48
CA THR A 81 9.84 -7.93 -1.11
C THR A 81 9.10 -6.78 -1.79
N VAL A 82 7.86 -7.00 -2.23
CA VAL A 82 7.02 -5.99 -2.86
C VAL A 82 5.61 -6.02 -2.29
N THR A 83 5.14 -4.89 -1.76
CA THR A 83 3.72 -4.61 -1.49
C THR A 83 3.18 -3.67 -2.57
N MET A 84 1.98 -3.90 -3.10
CA MET A 84 1.37 -3.04 -4.13
C MET A 84 -0.14 -3.28 -4.26
N GLY A 85 -0.83 -2.37 -4.94
CA GLY A 85 -2.25 -2.51 -5.32
C GLY A 85 -3.25 -2.05 -4.26
N GLY A 86 -2.89 -2.08 -2.97
CA GLY A 86 -3.78 -1.65 -1.89
C GLY A 86 -4.23 -0.19 -2.02
N ASN A 87 -3.28 0.73 -2.25
CA ASN A 87 -3.58 2.14 -2.47
C ASN A 87 -4.31 2.41 -3.79
N ASP A 88 -4.05 1.61 -4.83
CA ASP A 88 -4.79 1.68 -6.09
C ASP A 88 -6.28 1.41 -5.84
N LEU A 89 -6.60 0.31 -5.15
CA LEU A 89 -7.98 -0.03 -4.80
C LEU A 89 -8.60 0.99 -3.84
N LEU A 90 -7.85 1.47 -2.85
CA LEU A 90 -8.31 2.50 -1.92
C LEU A 90 -8.66 3.82 -2.63
N SER A 91 -8.01 4.14 -3.75
CA SER A 91 -8.28 5.37 -4.52
C SER A 91 -9.69 5.45 -5.12
N VAL A 92 -10.37 4.31 -5.22
CA VAL A 92 -11.73 4.16 -5.75
C VAL A 92 -12.70 3.59 -4.72
N TYR A 93 -12.41 3.82 -3.44
CA TYR A 93 -13.18 3.28 -2.32
C TYR A 93 -14.68 3.59 -2.44
N GLY A 94 -15.51 2.55 -2.36
CA GLY A 94 -16.96 2.67 -2.43
C GLY A 94 -17.54 2.66 -3.86
N ASP A 95 -16.70 2.60 -4.90
CA ASP A 95 -17.14 2.53 -6.30
C ASP A 95 -16.79 1.17 -6.93
N ASP A 96 -17.78 0.29 -7.04
CA ASP A 96 -17.60 -1.04 -7.59
C ASP A 96 -17.26 -1.05 -9.09
N SER A 97 -17.78 -0.07 -9.85
CA SER A 97 -17.50 0.01 -11.29
C SER A 97 -16.05 0.40 -11.53
N ALA A 98 -15.57 1.38 -10.76
CA ALA A 98 -14.18 1.82 -10.82
C ALA A 98 -13.21 0.77 -10.25
N ALA A 99 -13.60 0.04 -9.20
CA ALA A 99 -12.79 -1.03 -8.60
C ALA A 99 -12.43 -2.13 -9.61
N ALA A 100 -13.38 -2.58 -10.43
CA ALA A 100 -13.11 -3.56 -11.49
C ALA A 100 -12.01 -3.08 -12.46
N ALA A 101 -12.12 -1.85 -12.93
CA ALA A 101 -11.16 -1.25 -13.86
C ALA A 101 -9.78 -1.04 -13.21
N VAL A 102 -9.75 -0.68 -11.92
CA VAL A 102 -8.51 -0.53 -11.16
C VAL A 102 -7.82 -1.88 -10.96
N VAL A 103 -8.54 -2.93 -10.59
CA VAL A 103 -7.95 -4.27 -10.42
C VAL A 103 -7.32 -4.77 -11.72
N GLY A 104 -8.00 -4.60 -12.87
CA GLY A 104 -7.41 -4.95 -14.17
C GLY A 104 -6.16 -4.14 -14.51
N ARG A 105 -6.11 -2.87 -14.10
CA ARG A 105 -4.91 -2.03 -14.25
C ARG A 105 -3.76 -2.51 -13.36
N VAL A 106 -4.07 -2.83 -12.10
CA VAL A 106 -3.08 -3.35 -11.15
C VAL A 106 -2.54 -4.68 -11.63
N GLU A 107 -3.35 -5.56 -12.21
CA GLU A 107 -2.87 -6.79 -12.82
C GLU A 107 -1.81 -6.50 -13.90
N ALA A 108 -2.13 -5.66 -14.89
CA ALA A 108 -1.20 -5.31 -15.96
C ALA A 108 0.08 -4.62 -15.43
N GLN A 109 -0.05 -3.81 -14.39
CA GLN A 109 1.10 -3.13 -13.78
C GLN A 109 1.94 -4.08 -12.92
N ALA A 110 1.34 -5.00 -12.18
CA ALA A 110 2.03 -6.03 -11.40
C ALA A 110 2.89 -6.93 -12.31
N GLU A 111 2.34 -7.32 -13.46
CA GLU A 111 3.09 -7.98 -14.53
C GLU A 111 4.30 -7.14 -14.96
N GLY A 112 4.07 -5.85 -15.24
CA GLY A 112 5.13 -4.91 -15.59
C GLY A 112 6.21 -4.77 -14.52
N VAL A 113 5.83 -4.71 -13.24
CA VAL A 113 6.74 -4.68 -12.09
C VAL A 113 7.61 -5.92 -12.09
N LEU A 114 7.01 -7.11 -12.15
CA LEU A 114 7.74 -8.38 -12.03
C LEU A 114 8.67 -8.61 -13.21
N VAL A 115 8.24 -8.31 -14.45
CA VAL A 115 9.10 -8.37 -15.64
C VAL A 115 10.30 -7.44 -15.51
N ARG A 116 10.08 -6.18 -15.13
CA ARG A 116 11.17 -5.19 -15.02
C ARG A 116 12.10 -5.53 -13.87
N LEU A 117 11.55 -5.88 -12.71
CA LEU A 117 12.32 -6.27 -11.55
C LEU A 117 13.22 -7.46 -11.89
N ARG A 118 12.68 -8.51 -12.52
CA ARG A 118 13.46 -9.69 -12.92
C ARG A 118 14.61 -9.35 -13.88
N ARG A 119 14.44 -8.36 -14.76
CA ARG A 119 15.53 -7.86 -15.62
C ARG A 119 16.60 -7.11 -14.84
N ILE A 120 16.22 -6.39 -13.79
CA ILE A 120 17.15 -5.62 -12.94
C ILE A 120 17.97 -6.55 -12.05
N VAL A 121 17.31 -7.49 -11.35
CA VAL A 121 17.94 -8.29 -10.28
C VAL A 121 18.41 -9.68 -10.73
N GLY A 122 18.06 -10.11 -11.94
CA GLY A 122 18.41 -11.43 -12.45
C GLY A 122 17.56 -12.58 -11.87
N ARG A 123 17.90 -13.81 -12.29
CA ARG A 123 17.13 -15.01 -11.95
C ARG A 123 17.40 -15.52 -10.52
N ASP A 124 18.59 -15.28 -10.01
CA ASP A 124 19.03 -15.81 -8.70
C ASP A 124 18.43 -15.03 -7.52
N CYS A 125 18.01 -13.78 -7.76
CA CYS A 125 17.31 -12.99 -6.76
C CYS A 125 15.95 -13.63 -6.42
N ARG A 126 15.70 -13.82 -5.12
CA ARG A 126 14.39 -14.22 -4.61
C ARG A 126 13.45 -13.02 -4.63
N ILE A 127 12.26 -13.17 -5.21
CA ILE A 127 11.21 -12.14 -5.20
C ILE A 127 10.04 -12.66 -4.37
N VAL A 128 9.57 -11.84 -3.44
CA VAL A 128 8.40 -12.09 -2.60
C VAL A 128 7.36 -11.00 -2.86
N VAL A 129 6.16 -11.39 -3.25
CA VAL A 129 5.01 -10.50 -3.41
C VAL A 129 4.05 -10.75 -2.25
N THR A 130 3.55 -9.69 -1.62
CA THR A 130 2.57 -9.83 -0.54
C THR A 130 1.14 -9.74 -1.08
N THR A 131 0.21 -10.47 -0.47
CA THR A 131 -1.21 -10.12 -0.56
C THR A 131 -1.52 -8.88 0.29
N VAL A 132 -2.68 -8.26 0.06
CA VAL A 132 -3.20 -7.12 0.81
C VAL A 132 -4.20 -7.62 1.85
N TYR A 133 -4.08 -7.17 3.10
CA TYR A 133 -5.00 -7.55 4.18
C TYR A 133 -6.37 -6.87 4.05
N ASP A 134 -7.39 -7.47 4.66
CA ASP A 134 -8.72 -6.87 4.79
C ASP A 134 -8.89 -6.22 6.17
N PRO A 135 -8.84 -4.87 6.28
CA PRO A 135 -9.01 -4.19 7.56
C PRO A 135 -10.40 -4.38 8.15
N SER A 136 -11.41 -4.69 7.32
CA SER A 136 -12.79 -4.88 7.76
C SER A 136 -13.08 -6.31 8.27
N ASP A 137 -12.11 -7.21 8.15
CA ASP A 137 -12.25 -8.64 8.45
C ASP A 137 -13.51 -9.26 7.82
N GLY A 138 -13.70 -9.01 6.53
CA GLY A 138 -14.81 -9.55 5.74
C GLY A 138 -16.12 -8.77 5.84
N THR A 139 -16.23 -7.77 6.72
CA THR A 139 -17.50 -7.05 6.93
C THR A 139 -17.74 -5.90 5.94
N GLY A 140 -16.68 -5.38 5.32
CA GLY A 140 -16.72 -4.15 4.51
C GLY A 140 -16.87 -2.87 5.33
N ALA A 141 -16.99 -2.97 6.66
CA ALA A 141 -17.06 -1.84 7.56
C ALA A 141 -15.71 -1.65 8.27
N VAL A 142 -15.21 -0.41 8.24
CA VAL A 142 -13.97 -0.04 8.93
C VAL A 142 -14.29 1.10 9.92
N PRO A 143 -14.96 0.81 11.06
CA PRO A 143 -15.35 1.85 12.01
C PRO A 143 -14.14 2.64 12.52
N GLY A 144 -14.35 3.92 12.82
CA GLY A 144 -13.29 4.84 13.25
C GLY A 144 -12.45 5.40 12.10
N SER A 145 -12.38 4.74 10.94
CA SER A 145 -11.62 5.22 9.78
C SER A 145 -12.21 6.46 9.12
N GLY A 146 -13.43 6.89 9.44
CA GLY A 146 -14.08 8.00 8.72
C GLY A 146 -14.47 7.69 7.27
N LEU A 147 -14.26 6.46 6.79
CA LEU A 147 -14.79 5.96 5.53
C LEU A 147 -16.20 5.40 5.72
N ALA A 148 -17.05 5.54 4.70
CA ALA A 148 -18.34 4.85 4.66
C ALA A 148 -18.12 3.33 4.59
N SER A 149 -19.10 2.51 4.97
CA SER A 149 -18.98 1.07 4.75
C SER A 149 -19.05 0.74 3.26
N TRP A 150 -18.14 -0.11 2.80
CA TRP A 150 -18.14 -0.61 1.42
C TRP A 150 -18.38 -2.12 1.43
N GLY A 151 -19.66 -2.52 1.31
CA GLY A 151 -20.05 -3.92 1.46
C GLY A 151 -19.36 -4.89 0.49
N ARG A 152 -19.00 -4.42 -0.72
CA ARG A 152 -18.22 -5.21 -1.70
C ARG A 152 -16.70 -5.06 -1.57
N GLY A 153 -16.20 -4.23 -0.65
CA GLY A 153 -14.77 -4.05 -0.39
C GLY A 153 -14.01 -5.38 -0.19
N PRO A 154 -14.46 -6.29 0.70
CA PRO A 154 -13.80 -7.58 0.90
C PRO A 154 -13.73 -8.44 -0.37
N HIS A 155 -14.76 -8.35 -1.23
CA HIS A 155 -14.72 -9.02 -2.53
C HIS A 155 -13.62 -8.44 -3.41
N TRP A 156 -13.50 -7.12 -3.51
CA TRP A 156 -12.46 -6.49 -4.33
C TRP A 156 -11.05 -6.73 -3.81
N ILE A 157 -10.85 -6.79 -2.49
CA ILE A 157 -9.56 -7.18 -1.88
C ILE A 157 -9.19 -8.61 -2.28
N ARG A 158 -10.14 -9.56 -2.21
CA ARG A 158 -9.90 -10.93 -2.67
C ARG A 158 -9.60 -11.00 -4.16
N THR A 159 -10.31 -10.25 -4.99
CA THR A 159 -10.05 -10.18 -6.44
C THR A 159 -8.67 -9.60 -6.73
N LEU A 160 -8.28 -8.53 -6.02
CA LEU A 160 -6.94 -7.95 -6.11
C LEU A 160 -5.86 -8.97 -5.70
N ASN A 161 -6.04 -9.67 -4.58
CA ASN A 161 -5.09 -10.67 -4.13
C ASN A 161 -4.96 -11.82 -5.12
N ALA A 162 -6.06 -12.25 -5.75
CA ALA A 162 -6.01 -13.28 -6.79
C ALA A 162 -5.15 -12.87 -7.98
N VAL A 163 -5.26 -11.63 -8.46
CA VAL A 163 -4.43 -11.14 -9.58
C VAL A 163 -2.96 -11.02 -9.17
N LEU A 164 -2.65 -10.57 -7.95
CA LEU A 164 -1.28 -10.49 -7.43
C LEU A 164 -0.65 -11.88 -7.29
N ILE A 165 -1.38 -12.86 -6.75
CA ILE A 165 -0.94 -14.25 -6.64
C ILE A 165 -0.67 -14.84 -8.02
N SER A 166 -1.59 -14.64 -8.96
CA SER A 166 -1.45 -15.15 -10.32
C SER A 166 -0.24 -14.55 -11.03
N ALA A 167 -0.03 -13.23 -10.90
CA ALA A 167 1.15 -12.56 -11.46
C ALA A 167 2.44 -13.07 -10.82
N ALA A 168 2.49 -13.21 -9.50
CA ALA A 168 3.65 -13.76 -8.80
C ALA A 168 4.00 -15.17 -9.31
N GLY A 169 3.00 -16.04 -9.45
CA GLY A 169 3.18 -17.40 -9.97
C GLY A 169 3.74 -17.43 -11.40
N ARG A 170 3.23 -16.59 -12.31
CA ARG A 170 3.72 -16.49 -13.69
C ARG A 170 5.19 -16.08 -13.79
N HIS A 171 5.71 -15.33 -12.81
CA HIS A 171 7.09 -14.84 -12.79
C HIS A 171 8.02 -15.58 -11.81
N GLY A 172 7.56 -16.71 -11.26
CA GLY A 172 8.32 -17.50 -10.30
C GLY A 172 8.65 -16.73 -9.02
N ALA A 173 7.86 -15.72 -8.68
CA ALA A 173 7.91 -15.07 -7.38
C ALA A 173 7.11 -15.89 -6.36
N VAL A 174 7.46 -15.74 -5.09
CA VAL A 174 6.74 -16.39 -4.00
C VAL A 174 5.76 -15.42 -3.39
N VAL A 175 4.62 -15.94 -2.95
CA VAL A 175 3.60 -15.17 -2.27
C VAL A 175 3.79 -15.26 -0.76
N ALA A 176 3.83 -14.12 -0.08
CA ALA A 176 3.59 -14.01 1.35
C ALA A 176 2.11 -13.65 1.57
N ASP A 177 1.32 -14.59 2.11
CA ASP A 177 -0.12 -14.40 2.27
C ASP A 177 -0.46 -13.63 3.55
N VAL A 178 -0.27 -12.31 3.48
CA VAL A 178 -0.60 -11.36 4.55
C VAL A 178 -2.10 -11.36 4.83
N HIS A 179 -2.94 -11.47 3.79
CA HIS A 179 -4.39 -11.51 3.93
C HIS A 179 -4.86 -12.64 4.84
N ALA A 180 -4.37 -13.87 4.61
CA ALA A 180 -4.68 -14.99 5.49
C ALA A 180 -4.13 -14.79 6.91
N ALA A 181 -2.91 -14.27 7.05
CA ALA A 181 -2.27 -14.04 8.34
C ALA A 181 -3.00 -12.98 9.20
N PHE A 182 -3.70 -12.04 8.57
CA PHE A 182 -4.46 -10.97 9.24
C PHE A 182 -5.96 -11.29 9.44
N HIS A 183 -6.42 -12.48 9.06
CA HIS A 183 -7.80 -12.87 9.29
C HIS A 183 -8.09 -12.97 10.80
N GLY A 184 -9.20 -12.38 11.25
CA GLY A 184 -9.49 -12.25 12.68
C GLY A 184 -8.75 -11.10 13.38
N HIS A 185 -7.97 -10.31 12.63
CA HIS A 185 -7.19 -9.16 13.15
C HIS A 185 -7.62 -7.82 12.53
N GLY A 186 -8.85 -7.72 12.00
CA GLY A 186 -9.37 -6.45 11.49
C GLY A 186 -9.65 -5.41 12.58
N VAL A 187 -10.12 -4.23 12.18
CA VAL A 187 -10.25 -3.06 13.07
C VAL A 187 -11.25 -3.24 14.22
N THR A 188 -12.08 -4.28 14.20
CA THR A 188 -13.01 -4.62 15.28
C THR A 188 -12.43 -5.63 16.26
N ALA A 189 -11.34 -6.32 15.91
CA ALA A 189 -10.69 -7.32 16.76
C ALA A 189 -9.76 -6.69 17.82
N GLY A 190 -9.38 -5.43 17.65
CA GLY A 190 -8.51 -4.71 18.56
C GLY A 190 -8.59 -3.20 18.37
N ASP A 191 -7.66 -2.48 18.99
CA ASP A 191 -7.49 -1.04 18.76
C ASP A 191 -6.29 -0.81 17.83
N PRO A 192 -6.51 -0.60 16.51
CA PRO A 192 -5.43 -0.40 15.54
C PRO A 192 -4.66 0.92 15.77
N ALA A 193 -5.14 1.80 16.65
CA ALA A 193 -4.43 3.02 17.03
C ALA A 193 -3.40 2.81 18.15
N ARG A 194 -3.32 1.59 18.73
CA ARG A 194 -2.32 1.28 19.75
C ARG A 194 -0.95 1.07 19.13
N SER A 195 0.04 1.80 19.66
CA SER A 195 1.46 1.65 19.30
C SER A 195 2.18 0.57 20.11
N ASP A 196 1.54 0.02 21.15
CA ASP A 196 2.11 -1.05 21.96
C ASP A 196 2.15 -2.34 21.16
N ALA A 197 3.34 -2.92 20.98
CA ALA A 197 3.52 -4.20 20.29
C ALA A 197 2.85 -5.37 21.05
N ARG A 198 2.61 -5.19 22.36
CA ARG A 198 1.87 -6.11 23.23
C ARG A 198 0.97 -5.29 24.15
N PRO A 199 -0.23 -4.89 23.70
CA PRO A 199 -1.13 -4.23 24.62
C PRO A 199 -1.44 -5.17 25.79
N PRO A 200 -1.49 -4.67 27.04
CA PRO A 200 -1.91 -5.50 28.16
C PRO A 200 -3.28 -6.11 27.82
N ILE A 201 -3.41 -7.41 28.03
CA ILE A 201 -4.69 -8.13 27.87
C ILE A 201 -5.70 -7.38 28.74
N VAL A 202 -6.60 -6.63 28.10
CA VAL A 202 -7.73 -6.06 28.81
C VAL A 202 -8.64 -7.24 29.08
N THR A 203 -8.56 -7.80 30.29
CA THR A 203 -9.54 -8.77 30.79
C THR A 203 -10.90 -8.08 30.83
N CYS A 204 -11.63 -8.13 29.73
CA CYS A 204 -13.06 -7.87 29.73
C CYS A 204 -13.69 -9.14 30.31
N GLY A 205 -14.05 -9.10 31.60
CA GLY A 205 -14.87 -10.10 32.30
C GLY A 205 -14.53 -11.57 32.03
N SER A 206 -13.62 -12.14 32.83
CA SER A 206 -13.46 -13.60 33.04
C SER A 206 -13.57 -14.47 31.78
N ALA A 207 -12.61 -14.34 30.88
CA ALA A 207 -12.18 -15.45 30.02
C ALA A 207 -10.65 -15.46 30.01
N VAL A 208 -10.08 -16.41 30.74
CA VAL A 208 -8.66 -16.74 30.62
C VAL A 208 -8.41 -17.14 29.17
N TRP A 209 -7.52 -16.42 28.49
CA TRP A 209 -7.12 -16.67 27.11
C TRP A 209 -6.27 -17.96 27.07
N SER A 210 -6.94 -19.11 27.13
CA SER A 210 -6.33 -20.40 26.77
C SER A 210 -6.55 -20.61 25.27
N ASN A 211 -5.47 -20.89 24.53
CA ASN A 211 -5.48 -21.36 23.14
C ASN A 211 -6.79 -22.07 22.76
N ARG A 212 -7.60 -21.48 21.87
CA ARG A 212 -8.74 -22.18 21.27
C ARG A 212 -8.79 -22.00 19.75
N THR A 213 -9.06 -23.14 19.14
CA THR A 213 -9.21 -23.51 17.74
C THR A 213 -10.31 -22.72 17.00
N PRO A 214 -10.23 -22.59 15.67
CA PRO A 214 -11.21 -21.85 14.86
C PRO A 214 -12.61 -22.49 14.90
N GLY A 215 -13.68 -21.68 15.07
CA GLY A 215 -15.06 -22.10 14.77
C GLY A 215 -16.20 -21.77 15.74
N ALA A 216 -16.00 -21.00 16.84
CA ALA A 216 -17.10 -20.68 17.75
C ALA A 216 -17.63 -19.24 17.56
N PRO A 217 -18.96 -19.00 17.49
CA PRO A 217 -19.52 -17.66 17.36
C PRO A 217 -19.70 -17.00 18.74
N THR A 218 -19.42 -15.71 18.85
CA THR A 218 -19.84 -14.91 20.02
C THR A 218 -20.35 -13.52 19.62
N THR A 219 -21.53 -13.21 20.14
CA THR A 219 -22.29 -11.96 20.06
C THR A 219 -21.67 -10.87 20.94
N PHE A 220 -21.71 -9.62 20.48
CA PHE A 220 -21.11 -8.47 21.16
C PHE A 220 -22.16 -7.55 21.81
N GLY A 221 -21.90 -7.16 23.07
CA GLY A 221 -22.55 -6.06 23.76
C GLY A 221 -21.68 -4.80 23.75
N ARG A 222 -22.28 -3.65 23.44
CA ARG A 222 -21.62 -2.36 23.18
C ARG A 222 -21.42 -1.55 24.48
N ARG A 223 -20.26 -0.91 24.66
CA ARG A 223 -20.13 0.40 25.37
C ARG A 223 -18.82 1.12 25.01
N GLY A 224 -18.95 2.44 24.84
CA GLY A 224 -17.95 3.33 24.25
C GLY A 224 -16.91 3.93 25.21
N GLY A 225 -15.76 4.27 24.63
CA GLY A 225 -14.68 5.06 25.22
C GLY A 225 -14.15 6.06 24.18
N LYS A 226 -13.70 7.23 24.64
CA LYS A 226 -13.33 8.40 23.82
C LYS A 226 -11.98 8.22 23.09
N LEU A 227 -11.90 8.70 21.85
CA LEU A 227 -10.74 8.59 20.94
C LEU A 227 -9.58 9.54 21.28
N SER A 228 -8.35 9.05 21.06
CA SER A 228 -7.06 9.77 21.09
C SER A 228 -6.62 10.18 19.66
N PRO A 229 -5.74 11.19 19.48
CA PRO A 229 -5.65 12.00 18.25
C PRO A 229 -4.70 11.46 17.15
N LEU A 230 -4.50 10.15 17.02
CA LEU A 230 -3.58 9.55 16.02
C LEU A 230 -4.25 9.13 14.70
N LEU A 231 -5.54 8.79 14.71
CA LEU A 231 -6.33 8.58 13.49
C LEU A 231 -6.37 9.77 12.48
N PRO A 232 -6.35 11.05 12.92
CA PRO A 232 -6.36 12.19 11.99
C PRO A 232 -5.16 12.29 11.04
N ARG A 233 -4.04 11.58 11.26
CA ARG A 233 -2.85 11.71 10.40
C ARG A 233 -2.88 10.79 9.18
N ILE A 234 -3.31 9.54 9.34
CA ILE A 234 -3.62 8.62 8.22
C ILE A 234 -4.76 9.21 7.37
N LEU A 235 -5.71 9.91 8.01
CA LEU A 235 -6.92 10.42 7.37
C LEU A 235 -6.84 11.87 6.86
N GLY A 236 -5.96 12.70 7.42
CA GLY A 236 -5.73 14.07 6.97
C GLY A 236 -5.14 14.12 5.56
N TRP A 237 -4.34 13.11 5.20
CA TRP A 237 -3.82 12.94 3.85
C TRP A 237 -4.91 12.48 2.86
N LEU A 238 -5.81 11.58 3.28
CA LEU A 238 -6.95 11.10 2.46
C LEU A 238 -7.93 12.21 2.08
N ARG A 239 -8.11 13.24 2.93
CA ARG A 239 -8.95 14.42 2.60
C ARG A 239 -8.34 15.36 1.57
N GLY A 240 -7.01 15.41 1.46
CA GLY A 240 -6.30 16.39 0.62
C GLY A 240 -6.46 16.17 -0.89
N ARG A 241 -6.72 14.94 -1.35
CA ARG A 241 -6.85 14.61 -2.78
C ARG A 241 -8.28 14.52 -3.29
N ALA A 242 -9.26 14.22 -2.43
CA ALA A 242 -10.67 14.21 -2.83
C ALA A 242 -11.21 15.63 -3.11
N ALA A 243 -10.67 16.65 -2.43
CA ALA A 243 -11.12 18.04 -2.57
C ALA A 243 -10.52 18.78 -3.78
N SER A 244 -9.47 18.27 -4.43
CA SER A 244 -8.78 18.99 -5.52
C SER A 244 -9.34 18.69 -6.93
N ARG A 245 -10.52 18.09 -7.05
CA ARG A 245 -11.17 17.78 -8.34
C ARG A 245 -12.63 18.24 -8.41
N THR A 246 -12.94 19.43 -7.92
CA THR A 246 -14.18 20.12 -8.30
C THR A 246 -14.02 21.62 -8.10
N THR A 247 -13.62 22.32 -9.15
CA THR A 247 -14.17 23.63 -9.60
C THR A 247 -13.28 24.18 -10.71
N ASN A 248 -13.78 24.18 -11.94
CA ASN A 248 -13.25 25.02 -13.01
C ASN A 248 -14.39 25.99 -13.38
N PRO A 249 -14.35 27.27 -12.98
CA PRO A 249 -15.30 28.23 -13.52
C PRO A 249 -14.76 28.75 -14.85
N ILE A 250 -15.57 28.55 -15.87
CA ILE A 250 -15.49 29.24 -17.15
C ILE A 250 -15.53 30.76 -16.88
N GLN A 251 -14.48 31.48 -17.25
CA GLN A 251 -14.57 32.92 -17.50
C GLN A 251 -13.88 33.27 -18.82
N ARG A 252 -14.73 33.62 -19.80
CA ARG A 252 -14.40 34.47 -20.94
C ARG A 252 -14.04 35.86 -20.43
N THR A 253 -12.90 36.41 -20.85
CA THR A 253 -12.75 37.87 -21.00
C THR A 253 -11.76 38.19 -22.12
N ALA A 254 -12.15 39.17 -22.92
CA ALA A 254 -11.47 39.72 -24.08
C ALA A 254 -10.15 40.41 -23.72
N SER A 255 -9.20 40.40 -24.67
CA SER A 255 -8.04 41.28 -24.69
C SER A 255 -8.34 42.55 -25.50
N PRO A 256 -7.86 43.71 -25.06
CA PRO A 256 -7.50 44.81 -25.95
C PRO A 256 -6.00 45.13 -25.90
N THR A 257 -5.40 45.13 -27.10
CA THR A 257 -4.46 46.10 -27.69
C THR A 257 -3.41 46.82 -26.83
N ASN A 258 -2.14 46.65 -27.22
CA ASN A 258 -1.16 47.71 -27.54
C ASN A 258 0.01 47.05 -28.34
N THR A 259 0.24 47.28 -29.64
CA THR A 259 0.85 48.47 -30.32
C THR A 259 2.19 48.85 -29.68
N SER A 260 3.37 48.92 -30.31
CA SER A 260 3.87 48.88 -31.70
C SER A 260 5.36 48.46 -31.67
N CYS A 261 6.01 48.01 -32.75
CA CYS A 261 6.81 48.92 -33.57
C CYS A 261 7.28 48.27 -34.90
N PHE A 262 7.14 49.07 -35.95
CA PHE A 262 7.55 48.99 -37.35
C PHE A 262 8.95 48.45 -37.69
N ARG A 263 9.03 47.76 -38.85
CA ARG A 263 9.92 47.97 -40.05
C ARG A 263 9.75 46.73 -40.95
N GLY A 264 9.51 46.75 -42.26
CA GLY A 264 9.36 47.76 -43.31
C GLY A 264 9.52 47.07 -44.68
N PHE A 265 8.80 47.56 -45.72
CA PHE A 265 9.06 47.42 -47.19
C PHE A 265 9.07 45.99 -47.81
N ARG A 266 8.53 45.66 -49.00
CA ARG A 266 7.95 46.36 -50.18
C ARG A 266 7.11 45.34 -51.02
N PRO A 267 6.33 45.78 -52.03
CA PRO A 267 5.30 45.01 -52.75
C PRO A 267 5.78 44.40 -54.08
N ASP A 268 4.82 43.81 -54.81
CA ASP A 268 4.84 43.28 -56.20
C ASP A 268 5.22 41.78 -56.28
N SER A 269 4.44 40.87 -56.86
CA SER A 269 3.72 40.95 -58.14
C SER A 269 2.85 39.69 -58.36
N LEU A 270 1.67 39.85 -58.98
CA LEU A 270 0.89 38.79 -59.65
C LEU A 270 1.36 38.63 -61.11
N PRO A 271 1.13 37.48 -61.80
CA PRO A 271 -0.11 37.26 -62.58
C PRO A 271 -0.70 35.81 -62.49
N VAL A 272 -2.02 35.62 -62.29
CA VAL A 272 -3.15 35.26 -63.22
C VAL A 272 -2.98 33.97 -64.07
N PRO A 273 -4.05 33.21 -64.40
CA PRO A 273 -5.32 33.63 -65.05
C PRO A 273 -6.58 33.55 -64.17
#